data_AF-A0A392NIC7-F1
#
_entry.id   AF-A0A392NIC7-F1
#
_cell.length_a   1.000
_cell.length_b   1.000
_cell.length_c   1.000
_cell.angle_alpha   90.00
_cell.angle_beta   90.00
_cell.angle_gamma   90.00
#
_symmetry.space_group_name_H-M   'P 1'
#
loop_
_entity.id
_entity.type
_entity.pdbx_description
1 polymer ?
#
loop_
_entity_poly.entity_id
_entity_poly.type
_entity_poly.pdbx_seq_one_letter_code
_entity_poly.pdbx_strand_id
1 'polypeptide(L)'
;DAMEYAECEAVVKDFPPFREAMKRRGIEDMDLVMVDAWCVGYHSEADAPNRRLAKPLIFCRSESDCPMENGYARPVEGISILVDIQNMVVLEFEDRKLIPLPPTDPLRNYTSGETRGGVDRSDVKPLQIIQPEGPSFRVNGHFIQWQKWNFRIGFTPREGLVIYSVAYIDGSRGRRPVAHRLSFVEMVVPYGDPNDPHYRKNAFDAGEDGLGKNAHSLKKVGYILF
;
A
#
# COMPACT_ATOMS: atom_id res chain seq x y z
N ASP A 1 -4.74 10.12 -6.30
CA ASP A 1 -3.29 10.35 -6.24
C ASP A 1 -2.92 10.60 -4.78
N ALA A 2 -1.64 10.81 -4.44
CA ALA A 2 -1.28 10.94 -3.02
C ALA A 2 -1.85 12.21 -2.37
N MET A 3 -2.05 13.26 -3.17
CA MET A 3 -2.61 14.53 -2.72
C MET A 3 -4.12 14.40 -2.51
N GLU A 4 -4.83 13.76 -3.45
CA GLU A 4 -6.26 13.44 -3.32
C GLU A 4 -6.55 12.62 -2.05
N TYR A 5 -5.65 11.71 -1.63
CA TYR A 5 -5.84 10.92 -0.42
C TYR A 5 -5.71 11.78 0.85
N ALA A 6 -4.72 12.69 0.89
CA ALA A 6 -4.56 13.62 2.00
C ALA A 6 -5.70 14.65 2.08
N GLU A 7 -6.19 15.14 0.93
CA GLU A 7 -7.33 16.05 0.86
C GLU A 7 -8.64 15.36 1.28
N CYS A 8 -8.85 14.11 0.84
CA CYS A 8 -9.98 13.28 1.28
C CYS A 8 -9.96 13.07 2.80
N GLU A 9 -8.79 12.75 3.37
CA GLU A 9 -8.60 12.65 4.82
C GLU A 9 -8.99 13.96 5.52
N ALA A 10 -8.47 15.09 5.06
CA ALA A 10 -8.74 16.39 5.66
C ALA A 10 -10.25 16.74 5.63
N VAL A 11 -10.91 16.58 4.48
CA VAL A 11 -12.34 16.83 4.32
C VAL A 11 -13.19 16.00 5.27
N VAL A 12 -12.85 14.71 5.45
CA VAL A 12 -13.56 13.83 6.37
C VAL A 12 -13.31 14.27 7.82
N LYS A 13 -12.07 14.59 8.20
CA LYS A 13 -11.71 15.02 9.57
C LYS A 13 -12.32 16.37 9.96
N ASP A 14 -12.59 17.23 9.00
CA ASP A 14 -13.25 18.52 9.20
C ASP A 14 -14.79 18.41 9.20
N PHE A 15 -15.35 17.30 8.73
CA PHE A 15 -16.79 17.12 8.64
C PHE A 15 -17.44 17.04 10.04
N PRO A 16 -18.30 17.99 10.46
CA PRO A 16 -18.79 18.07 11.83
C PRO A 16 -19.51 16.80 12.33
N PRO A 17 -20.39 16.15 11.54
CA PRO A 17 -21.01 14.88 11.96
C PRO A 17 -20.00 13.76 12.23
N PHE A 18 -18.88 13.71 11.47
CA PHE A 18 -17.80 12.75 11.70
C PHE A 18 -17.08 13.02 13.02
N ARG A 19 -16.76 14.29 13.30
CA ARG A 19 -16.13 14.70 14.57
C ARG A 19 -17.00 14.33 15.78
N GLU A 20 -18.30 14.52 15.69
CA GLU A 20 -19.22 14.10 16.77
C GLU A 20 -19.28 12.58 16.93
N ALA A 21 -19.19 11.80 15.84
CA ALA A 21 -19.10 10.35 15.89
C ALA A 21 -17.78 9.85 16.50
N MET A 22 -16.67 10.55 16.25
CA MET A 22 -15.37 10.29 16.89
C MET A 22 -15.42 10.60 18.39
N LYS A 23 -15.99 11.74 18.80
CA LYS A 23 -16.18 12.09 20.22
C LYS A 23 -17.01 11.06 20.98
N ARG A 24 -18.10 10.55 20.39
CA ARG A 24 -18.90 9.46 20.99
C ARG A 24 -18.10 8.17 21.23
N ARG A 25 -17.00 7.98 20.51
CA ARG A 25 -16.06 6.85 20.65
C ARG A 25 -14.87 7.18 21.56
N GLY A 26 -14.86 8.36 22.20
CA GLY A 26 -13.77 8.83 23.04
C GLY A 26 -12.54 9.28 22.26
N ILE A 27 -12.68 9.62 20.97
CA ILE A 27 -11.60 10.12 20.13
C ILE A 27 -11.80 11.63 19.97
N GLU A 28 -10.99 12.41 20.69
CA GLU A 28 -11.02 13.87 20.62
C GLU A 28 -9.90 14.44 19.74
N ASP A 29 -8.75 13.78 19.75
CA ASP A 29 -7.62 14.13 18.90
C ASP A 29 -7.77 13.53 17.49
N MET A 30 -8.08 14.40 16.53
CA MET A 30 -8.22 14.02 15.14
C MET A 30 -6.88 13.73 14.46
N ASP A 31 -5.75 14.18 15.02
CA ASP A 31 -4.43 13.87 14.46
C ASP A 31 -4.11 12.38 14.60
N LEU A 32 -4.74 11.67 15.53
CA LEU A 32 -4.64 10.22 15.67
C LEU A 32 -5.51 9.45 14.66
N VAL A 33 -6.51 10.11 14.06
CA VAL A 33 -7.43 9.49 13.11
C VAL A 33 -6.79 9.44 11.72
N MET A 34 -6.79 8.25 11.14
CA MET A 34 -6.37 7.96 9.77
C MET A 34 -7.62 7.67 8.93
N VAL A 35 -7.67 8.24 7.73
CA VAL A 35 -8.78 8.08 6.78
C VAL A 35 -8.22 7.52 5.48
N ASP A 36 -8.44 6.23 5.23
CA ASP A 36 -7.96 5.58 4.03
C ASP A 36 -9.01 5.66 2.93
N ALA A 37 -8.76 6.45 1.88
CA ALA A 37 -9.68 6.71 0.77
C ALA A 37 -9.84 5.49 -0.16
N TRP A 38 -10.55 4.46 0.31
CA TRP A 38 -10.82 3.23 -0.44
C TRP A 38 -11.72 3.45 -1.65
N CYS A 39 -11.43 2.70 -2.72
CA CYS A 39 -12.27 2.64 -3.92
C CYS A 39 -13.69 2.12 -3.59
N VAL A 40 -14.65 2.50 -4.43
CA VAL A 40 -16.07 2.18 -4.22
C VAL A 40 -16.53 0.89 -4.89
N GLY A 41 -15.78 0.39 -5.87
CA GLY A 41 -16.22 -0.69 -6.75
C GLY A 41 -17.46 -0.30 -7.58
N TYR A 42 -18.08 -1.30 -8.22
CA TYR A 42 -19.36 -1.13 -8.91
C TYR A 42 -20.34 -2.20 -8.42
N HIS A 43 -21.31 -1.80 -7.60
CA HIS A 43 -22.30 -2.71 -7.01
C HIS A 43 -23.72 -2.43 -7.50
N SER A 44 -23.99 -1.22 -7.98
CA SER A 44 -25.26 -0.83 -8.59
C SER A 44 -25.07 0.38 -9.52
N GLU A 45 -26.11 0.78 -10.25
CA GLU A 45 -26.11 2.00 -11.07
C GLU A 45 -25.82 3.28 -10.26
N ALA A 46 -26.02 3.26 -8.94
CA ALA A 46 -25.64 4.37 -8.07
C ALA A 46 -24.11 4.56 -7.99
N ASP A 47 -23.33 3.51 -8.26
CA ASP A 47 -21.86 3.52 -8.32
C ASP A 47 -21.33 3.69 -9.76
N ALA A 48 -22.20 4.02 -10.73
CA ALA A 48 -21.79 4.23 -12.11
C ALA A 48 -20.63 5.25 -12.19
N PRO A 49 -19.72 5.12 -13.17
CA PRO A 49 -18.52 5.96 -13.27
C PRO A 49 -18.83 7.38 -13.78
N ASN A 50 -19.91 7.99 -13.30
CA ASN A 50 -20.30 9.37 -13.52
C ASN A 50 -19.60 10.35 -12.55
N ARG A 51 -19.05 9.83 -11.44
CA ARG A 51 -18.34 10.58 -10.40
C ARG A 51 -17.10 9.82 -9.95
N ARG A 52 -16.13 10.57 -9.43
CA ARG A 52 -14.94 10.02 -8.78
C ARG A 52 -15.22 9.89 -7.29
N LEU A 53 -15.52 8.67 -6.84
CA LEU A 53 -16.00 8.41 -5.50
C LEU A 53 -14.97 7.62 -4.67
N ALA A 54 -14.95 7.88 -3.37
CA ALA A 54 -14.28 7.04 -2.38
C ALA A 54 -15.27 6.67 -1.25
N LYS A 55 -15.09 5.48 -0.68
CA LYS A 55 -15.78 5.05 0.55
C LYS A 55 -14.73 4.75 1.61
N PRO A 56 -14.25 5.78 2.34
CA PRO A 56 -13.09 5.66 3.21
C PRO A 56 -13.27 4.63 4.34
N LEU A 57 -12.14 4.07 4.78
CA LEU A 57 -12.04 3.27 5.99
C LEU A 57 -11.30 4.07 7.06
N ILE A 58 -11.75 3.95 8.30
CA ILE A 58 -11.26 4.78 9.40
C ILE A 58 -10.46 3.92 10.36
N PHE A 59 -9.29 4.43 10.75
CA PHE A 59 -8.42 3.80 11.75
C PHE A 59 -7.98 4.85 12.75
N CYS A 60 -7.63 4.42 13.96
CA CYS A 60 -7.20 5.34 15.01
C CYS A 60 -5.89 4.87 15.65
N ARG A 61 -4.84 5.67 15.50
CA ARG A 61 -3.60 5.49 16.25
C ARG A 61 -3.85 5.65 17.75
N SER A 62 -2.96 5.11 18.56
CA SER A 62 -2.93 5.39 19.99
C SER A 62 -2.07 6.63 20.25
N GLU A 63 -2.32 7.33 21.37
CA GLU A 63 -1.35 8.31 21.88
C GLU A 63 -0.09 7.55 22.29
N SER A 64 0.98 7.76 21.53
CA SER A 64 2.19 6.95 21.61
C SER A 64 3.37 7.77 21.08
N ASP A 65 4.52 7.67 21.75
CA ASP A 65 5.77 8.28 21.28
C ASP A 65 6.37 7.51 20.07
N CYS A 66 5.70 6.46 19.61
CA CYS A 66 6.12 5.68 18.47
C CYS A 66 5.84 6.43 17.15
N PRO A 67 6.86 6.88 16.40
CA PRO A 67 6.66 7.52 15.11
C PRO A 67 6.08 6.57 14.04
N MET A 68 6.01 5.26 14.33
CA MET A 68 5.54 4.20 13.46
C MET A 68 4.34 3.45 14.06
N GLU A 69 3.53 4.13 14.86
CA GLU A 69 2.32 3.56 15.47
C GLU A 69 1.40 2.94 14.40
N ASN A 70 1.00 1.68 14.62
CA ASN A 70 0.19 0.92 13.69
C ASN A 70 -1.32 1.20 13.87
N GLY A 71 -1.82 2.27 13.24
CA GLY A 71 -3.25 2.62 13.29
C GLY A 71 -4.17 1.53 12.75
N TYR A 72 -3.73 0.74 11.77
CA TYR A 72 -4.52 -0.35 11.18
C TYR A 72 -4.94 -1.43 12.19
N ALA A 73 -4.26 -1.52 13.33
CA ALA A 73 -4.62 -2.42 14.42
C ALA A 73 -5.86 -2.00 15.22
N ARG A 74 -6.39 -0.79 14.95
CA ARG A 74 -7.51 -0.18 15.65
C ARG A 74 -8.50 0.46 14.65
N PRO A 75 -9.20 -0.35 13.83
CA PRO A 75 -10.26 0.14 12.96
C PRO A 75 -11.39 0.78 13.76
N VAL A 76 -11.95 1.86 13.21
CA VAL A 76 -13.15 2.51 13.72
C VAL A 76 -14.33 2.03 12.89
N GLU A 77 -15.02 1.01 13.42
CA GLU A 77 -16.10 0.34 12.71
C GLU A 77 -17.48 0.98 12.96
N GLY A 78 -18.43 0.61 12.09
CA GLY A 78 -19.83 1.01 12.19
C GLY A 78 -20.14 2.40 11.64
N ILE A 79 -19.19 3.00 10.90
CA ILE A 79 -19.36 4.26 10.18
C ILE A 79 -19.27 3.99 8.68
N SER A 80 -20.16 4.62 7.91
CA SER A 80 -20.12 4.66 6.46
C SER A 80 -19.98 6.11 5.99
N ILE A 81 -19.08 6.35 5.04
CA ILE A 81 -18.81 7.67 4.47
C ILE A 81 -18.69 7.50 2.95
N LEU A 82 -19.34 8.37 2.19
CA LEU A 82 -19.16 8.50 0.75
C LEU A 82 -18.60 9.89 0.45
N VAL A 83 -17.48 9.94 -0.25
CA VAL A 83 -16.80 11.19 -0.61
C VAL A 83 -16.73 11.31 -2.12
N ASP A 84 -17.12 12.48 -2.64
CA ASP A 84 -16.73 12.91 -3.98
C ASP A 84 -15.31 13.45 -3.92
N ILE A 85 -14.34 12.66 -4.39
CA ILE A 85 -12.93 13.03 -4.33
C ILE A 85 -12.52 13.94 -5.48
N GLN A 86 -13.39 14.21 -6.45
CA GLN A 86 -13.13 15.25 -7.45
C GLN A 86 -13.47 16.64 -6.91
N ASN A 87 -14.55 16.75 -6.14
CA ASN A 87 -15.01 18.01 -5.57
C ASN A 87 -14.61 18.21 -4.10
N MET A 88 -14.03 17.18 -3.47
CA MET A 88 -13.62 17.18 -2.07
C MET A 88 -14.79 17.48 -1.11
N VAL A 89 -15.89 16.73 -1.27
CA VAL A 89 -17.12 16.89 -0.47
C VAL A 89 -17.63 15.54 0.04
N VAL A 90 -18.00 15.49 1.32
CA VAL A 90 -18.75 14.36 1.90
C VAL A 90 -20.19 14.39 1.39
N LEU A 91 -20.61 13.33 0.71
CA LEU A 91 -21.94 13.17 0.14
C LEU A 91 -22.90 12.47 1.07
N GLU A 92 -22.41 11.41 1.72
CA GLU A 92 -23.17 10.58 2.62
C GLU A 92 -22.34 10.31 3.87
N PHE A 93 -23.00 10.31 5.01
CA PHE A 93 -22.41 9.99 6.29
C PHE A 93 -23.44 9.29 7.17
N GLU A 94 -23.09 8.09 7.63
CA GLU A 94 -23.93 7.29 8.52
C GLU A 94 -23.09 6.72 9.67
N ASP A 95 -23.44 7.05 10.90
CA ASP A 95 -22.93 6.36 12.09
C ASP A 95 -23.95 5.29 12.51
N ARG A 96 -23.80 4.08 11.95
CA ARG A 96 -24.78 2.99 12.04
C ARG A 96 -24.72 2.27 13.37
N LYS A 97 -23.52 2.05 13.89
CA LYS A 97 -23.30 1.25 15.09
C LYS A 97 -22.10 1.74 15.87
N LEU A 98 -22.28 1.93 17.18
CA LEU A 98 -21.17 2.15 18.10
C LEU A 98 -20.46 0.83 18.37
N ILE A 99 -19.38 0.57 17.63
CA ILE A 99 -18.50 -0.58 17.85
C ILE A 99 -17.29 -0.09 18.67
N PRO A 100 -16.98 -0.70 19.83
CA PRO A 100 -15.81 -0.33 20.61
C PRO A 100 -14.53 -0.48 19.80
N LEU A 101 -13.64 0.52 19.90
CA LEU A 101 -12.32 0.40 19.30
C LEU A 101 -11.58 -0.78 19.94
N PRO A 102 -10.77 -1.53 19.16
CA PRO A 102 -9.83 -2.46 19.75
C PRO A 102 -8.94 -1.75 20.79
N PRO A 103 -8.67 -2.40 21.94
CA PRO A 103 -7.85 -1.81 22.98
C PRO A 103 -6.44 -1.53 22.46
N THR A 104 -5.79 -0.54 23.06
CA THR A 104 -4.38 -0.23 22.79
C THR A 104 -3.51 -1.41 23.20
N ASP A 105 -2.59 -1.81 22.33
CA ASP A 105 -1.70 -2.94 22.54
C ASP A 105 -0.35 -2.66 21.88
N PRO A 106 0.69 -2.31 22.66
CA PRO A 106 2.02 -1.98 22.13
C PRO A 106 2.65 -3.12 21.32
N LEU A 107 2.20 -4.37 21.51
CA LEU A 107 2.68 -5.51 20.74
C LEU A 107 2.18 -5.53 19.29
N ARG A 108 1.19 -4.70 18.96
CA ARG A 108 0.69 -4.52 17.58
C ARG A 108 1.53 -3.55 16.76
N ASN A 109 2.49 -2.88 17.40
CA ASN A 109 3.55 -2.14 16.72
C ASN A 109 4.69 -3.09 16.35
N TYR A 110 5.11 -3.01 15.09
CA TYR A 110 6.17 -3.85 14.49
C TYR A 110 7.53 -3.14 14.45
N THR A 111 7.77 -2.25 15.42
CA THR A 111 9.06 -1.60 15.65
C THR A 111 10.01 -2.48 16.47
N SER A 112 11.25 -2.02 16.68
CA SER A 112 12.23 -2.73 17.52
C SER A 112 11.67 -3.00 18.91
N GLY A 113 12.12 -4.10 19.53
CA GLY A 113 11.70 -4.52 20.87
C GLY A 113 11.80 -3.39 21.89
N GLU A 114 12.89 -2.62 21.84
CA GLU A 114 13.15 -1.51 22.76
C GLU A 114 12.00 -0.50 22.81
N THR A 115 11.37 -0.16 21.69
CA THR A 115 10.31 0.87 21.64
C THR A 115 8.96 0.35 22.11
N ARG A 116 8.83 -0.96 22.40
CA ARG A 116 7.59 -1.61 22.86
C ARG A 116 7.77 -2.40 24.16
N GLY A 117 8.85 -2.13 24.90
CA GLY A 117 9.15 -2.77 26.17
C GLY A 117 9.61 -4.24 26.06
N GLY A 118 10.01 -4.66 24.86
CA GLY A 118 10.55 -5.99 24.58
C GLY A 118 12.07 -5.97 24.33
N VAL A 119 12.61 -7.14 24.02
CA VAL A 119 14.03 -7.32 23.68
C VAL A 119 14.11 -8.00 22.32
N ASP A 120 14.88 -7.41 21.40
CA ASP A 120 15.14 -8.03 20.11
C ASP A 120 16.15 -9.18 20.24
N ARG A 121 16.08 -10.14 19.32
CA ARG A 121 17.01 -11.27 19.28
C ARG A 121 18.44 -10.77 19.05
N SER A 122 19.34 -11.09 19.97
CA SER A 122 20.76 -10.73 19.89
C SER A 122 21.66 -11.87 19.41
N ASP A 123 21.10 -13.03 19.11
CA ASP A 123 21.81 -14.27 18.75
C ASP A 123 21.96 -14.50 17.24
N VAL A 124 21.39 -13.62 16.41
CA VAL A 124 21.55 -13.65 14.96
C VAL A 124 22.96 -13.22 14.58
N LYS A 125 23.78 -14.17 14.10
CA LYS A 125 25.15 -13.89 13.65
C LYS A 125 25.15 -13.17 12.29
N PRO A 126 26.09 -12.24 12.03
CA PRO A 126 26.17 -11.54 10.75
C PRO A 126 26.43 -12.50 9.57
N LEU A 127 25.79 -12.23 8.43
CA LEU A 127 26.08 -12.86 7.14
C LEU A 127 26.76 -11.83 6.22
N GLN A 128 27.89 -12.21 5.63
CA GLN A 128 28.59 -11.38 4.64
C GLN A 128 28.47 -12.03 3.26
N ILE A 129 27.89 -11.31 2.30
CA ILE A 129 27.76 -11.73 0.90
C ILE A 129 28.68 -10.82 0.07
N ILE A 130 29.78 -11.39 -0.42
CA ILE A 130 30.84 -10.65 -1.11
C ILE A 130 31.13 -11.33 -2.45
N GLN A 131 31.23 -10.53 -3.51
CA GLN A 131 31.73 -10.98 -4.82
C GLN A 131 33.03 -10.22 -5.13
N PRO A 132 34.22 -10.79 -4.82
CA PRO A 132 35.50 -10.09 -4.94
C PRO A 132 35.81 -9.58 -6.36
N GLU A 133 35.23 -10.24 -7.36
CA GLU A 133 35.37 -9.90 -8.78
C GLU A 133 34.15 -9.15 -9.34
N GLY A 134 33.27 -8.66 -8.45
CA GLY A 134 32.03 -7.98 -8.81
C GLY A 134 30.92 -8.93 -9.28
N PRO A 135 29.77 -8.37 -9.70
CA PRO A 135 28.64 -9.15 -10.16
C PRO A 135 28.92 -9.76 -11.54
N SER A 136 28.40 -10.95 -11.81
CA SER A 136 28.53 -11.61 -13.13
C SER A 136 27.58 -11.05 -14.20
N PHE A 137 26.75 -10.05 -13.86
CA PHE A 137 25.89 -9.37 -14.81
C PHE A 137 26.49 -8.02 -15.22
N ARG A 138 26.15 -7.58 -16.43
CA ARG A 138 26.50 -6.25 -16.94
C ARG A 138 25.24 -5.46 -17.19
N VAL A 139 25.30 -4.17 -16.86
CA VAL A 139 24.21 -3.21 -17.07
C VAL A 139 24.71 -2.11 -18.00
N ASN A 140 24.04 -1.92 -19.13
CA ASN A 140 24.27 -0.77 -20.02
C ASN A 140 22.95 0.00 -20.19
N GLY A 141 22.82 1.11 -19.46
CA GLY A 141 21.54 1.78 -19.27
C GLY A 141 20.52 0.81 -18.69
N HIS A 142 19.51 0.46 -19.49
CA HIS A 142 18.47 -0.50 -19.11
C HIS A 142 18.67 -1.91 -19.66
N PHE A 143 19.73 -2.15 -20.42
CA PHE A 143 20.03 -3.46 -21.01
C PHE A 143 20.88 -4.31 -20.05
N ILE A 144 20.42 -5.52 -19.77
CA ILE A 144 21.05 -6.47 -18.87
C ILE A 144 21.61 -7.64 -19.66
N GLN A 145 22.82 -8.07 -19.32
CA GLN A 145 23.41 -9.32 -19.79
C GLN A 145 23.88 -10.13 -18.60
N TRP A 146 23.46 -11.39 -18.51
CA TRP A 146 23.84 -12.29 -17.43
C TRP A 146 23.74 -13.74 -17.87
N GLN A 147 24.84 -14.51 -17.79
CA GLN A 147 24.82 -15.96 -18.04
C GLN A 147 24.06 -16.36 -19.32
N LYS A 148 24.42 -15.73 -20.46
CA LYS A 148 23.79 -15.86 -21.79
C LYS A 148 22.39 -15.26 -21.93
N TRP A 149 21.72 -14.89 -20.85
CA TRP A 149 20.48 -14.11 -20.92
C TRP A 149 20.76 -12.66 -21.28
N ASN A 150 19.83 -12.08 -22.04
CA ASN A 150 19.81 -10.65 -22.30
C ASN A 150 18.37 -10.14 -22.39
N PHE A 151 18.14 -8.97 -21.80
CA PHE A 151 16.82 -8.34 -21.73
C PHE A 151 16.96 -6.86 -21.40
N ARG A 152 15.86 -6.12 -21.45
CA ARG A 152 15.78 -4.72 -21.03
C ARG A 152 14.81 -4.56 -19.86
N ILE A 153 15.16 -3.69 -18.92
CA ILE A 153 14.30 -3.30 -17.81
C ILE A 153 13.57 -2.00 -18.19
N GLY A 154 12.27 -1.96 -18.00
CA GLY A 154 11.46 -0.74 -18.04
C GLY A 154 10.66 -0.59 -16.75
N PHE A 155 10.06 0.59 -16.59
CA PHE A 155 9.26 0.90 -15.41
C PHE A 155 8.07 1.78 -15.79
N THR A 156 6.86 1.44 -15.36
CA THR A 156 5.65 2.25 -15.59
C THR A 156 4.96 2.57 -14.26
N PRO A 157 4.26 3.71 -14.13
CA PRO A 157 3.54 4.03 -12.89
C PRO A 157 2.48 2.99 -12.50
N ARG A 158 1.87 2.32 -13.48
CA ARG A 158 0.81 1.31 -13.26
C ARG A 158 1.36 -0.07 -12.91
N GLU A 159 2.24 -0.62 -13.76
CA GLU A 159 2.69 -2.01 -13.67
C GLU A 159 3.97 -2.17 -12.85
N GLY A 160 4.69 -1.07 -12.57
CA GLY A 160 6.01 -1.12 -11.97
C GLY A 160 7.02 -1.71 -12.94
N LEU A 161 7.73 -2.77 -12.52
CA LEU A 161 8.77 -3.44 -13.30
C LEU A 161 8.19 -4.09 -14.57
N VAL A 162 8.80 -3.78 -15.71
CA VAL A 162 8.52 -4.44 -16.99
C VAL A 162 9.82 -4.98 -17.58
N ILE A 163 9.81 -6.21 -18.08
CA ILE A 163 10.96 -6.85 -18.72
C ILE A 163 10.69 -6.98 -20.22
N TYR A 164 11.56 -6.42 -21.05
CA TYR A 164 11.43 -6.39 -22.50
C TYR A 164 12.50 -7.21 -23.20
N SER A 165 12.16 -7.71 -24.39
CA SER A 165 13.10 -8.33 -25.35
C SER A 165 13.96 -9.44 -24.73
N VAL A 166 13.35 -10.30 -23.91
CA VAL A 166 14.02 -11.43 -23.25
C VAL A 166 14.50 -12.41 -24.32
N ALA A 167 15.80 -12.71 -24.28
CA ALA A 167 16.42 -13.66 -25.19
C ALA A 167 17.57 -14.41 -24.51
N TYR A 168 17.91 -15.55 -25.10
CA TYR A 168 19.03 -16.39 -24.67
C TYR A 168 20.04 -16.54 -25.82
N ILE A 169 21.34 -16.51 -25.51
CA ILE A 169 22.42 -16.80 -26.46
C ILE A 169 22.67 -18.31 -26.49
N ASP A 170 22.26 -18.97 -27.57
CA ASP A 170 22.26 -20.43 -27.73
C ASP A 170 23.36 -20.89 -28.70
N GLY A 171 24.61 -20.83 -28.25
CA GLY A 171 25.77 -21.29 -29.02
C GLY A 171 25.82 -20.69 -30.44
N SER A 172 25.96 -21.56 -31.44
CA SER A 172 25.99 -21.16 -32.86
C SER A 172 24.65 -20.63 -33.40
N ARG A 173 23.54 -20.88 -32.70
CA ARG A 173 22.21 -20.36 -33.07
C ARG A 173 22.05 -18.88 -32.73
N GLY A 174 23.00 -18.31 -31.99
CA GLY A 174 23.00 -16.90 -31.64
C GLY A 174 21.87 -16.51 -30.70
N ARG A 175 21.36 -15.29 -30.85
CA ARG A 175 20.34 -14.72 -29.97
C ARG A 175 18.95 -15.24 -30.32
N ARG A 176 18.37 -16.06 -29.44
CA ARG A 176 17.02 -16.63 -29.58
C ARG A 176 16.03 -15.89 -28.68
N PRO A 177 15.03 -15.17 -29.26
CA PRO A 177 13.98 -14.53 -28.48
C PRO A 177 13.16 -15.56 -27.68
N VAL A 178 12.78 -15.18 -26.45
CA VAL A 178 11.94 -15.98 -25.54
C VAL A 178 10.64 -15.24 -25.24
N ALA A 179 10.70 -13.96 -24.87
CA ALA A 179 9.52 -13.14 -24.63
C ALA A 179 9.77 -11.69 -25.06
N HIS A 180 8.77 -11.07 -25.69
CA HIS A 180 8.87 -9.67 -26.08
C HIS A 180 8.67 -8.71 -24.90
N ARG A 181 7.72 -9.02 -24.00
CA ARG A 181 7.35 -8.19 -22.84
C ARG A 181 6.76 -9.06 -21.74
N LEU A 182 7.21 -8.86 -20.50
CA LEU A 182 6.69 -9.50 -19.28
C LEU A 182 6.40 -8.41 -18.25
N SER A 183 5.21 -8.42 -17.66
CA SER A 183 4.79 -7.49 -16.61
C SER A 183 3.66 -8.08 -15.76
N PHE A 184 3.42 -7.47 -14.59
CA PHE A 184 2.16 -7.63 -13.87
C PHE A 184 1.17 -6.56 -14.35
N VAL A 185 0.18 -6.99 -15.13
CA VAL A 185 -0.81 -6.08 -15.73
C VAL A 185 -1.94 -5.72 -14.78
N GLU A 186 -2.18 -6.55 -13.77
CA GLU A 186 -3.14 -6.31 -12.69
C GLU A 186 -2.82 -7.16 -11.45
N MET A 187 -3.29 -6.71 -10.30
CA MET A 187 -3.31 -7.47 -9.05
C MET A 187 -4.59 -7.10 -8.30
N VAL A 188 -5.37 -8.11 -7.86
CA VAL A 188 -6.64 -7.89 -7.18
C VAL A 188 -6.65 -8.57 -5.81
N VAL A 189 -7.20 -7.88 -4.81
CA VAL A 189 -7.31 -8.34 -3.41
C VAL A 189 -8.78 -8.30 -2.97
N PRO A 190 -9.57 -9.34 -3.28
CA PRO A 190 -10.96 -9.45 -2.83
C PRO A 190 -11.02 -9.91 -1.37
N TYR A 191 -11.76 -9.17 -0.54
CA TYR A 191 -11.99 -9.54 0.86
C TYR A 191 -13.19 -10.49 0.97
N GLY A 192 -13.07 -11.50 1.83
CA GLY A 192 -14.05 -12.57 1.98
C GLY A 192 -15.11 -12.36 3.07
N ASP A 193 -15.18 -11.18 3.69
CA ASP A 193 -16.20 -10.89 4.70
C ASP A 193 -17.49 -10.39 4.01
N PRO A 194 -18.62 -11.12 4.12
CA PRO A 194 -19.87 -10.75 3.45
C PRO A 194 -20.61 -9.58 4.11
N ASN A 195 -20.17 -9.10 5.28
CA ASN A 195 -20.86 -8.05 6.02
C ASN A 195 -20.51 -6.66 5.47
N ASP A 196 -21.40 -5.70 5.69
CA ASP A 196 -21.11 -4.28 5.50
C ASP A 196 -20.12 -3.79 6.59
N PRO A 197 -19.12 -2.95 6.26
CA PRO A 197 -18.79 -2.40 4.94
C PRO A 197 -17.77 -3.23 4.14
N HIS A 198 -17.50 -4.47 4.52
CA HIS A 198 -16.37 -5.27 4.03
C HIS A 198 -16.60 -5.98 2.71
N TYR A 199 -17.84 -6.39 2.39
CA TYR A 199 -18.15 -7.16 1.17
C TYR A 199 -17.73 -6.46 -0.15
N ARG A 200 -17.65 -5.12 -0.13
CA ARG A 200 -17.24 -4.29 -1.27
C ARG A 200 -15.73 -4.18 -1.45
N LYS A 201 -14.92 -4.56 -0.46
CA LYS A 201 -13.46 -4.39 -0.49
C LYS A 201 -12.86 -5.32 -1.53
N ASN A 202 -12.51 -4.76 -2.68
CA ASN A 202 -11.93 -5.44 -3.82
C ASN A 202 -10.91 -4.49 -4.47
N ALA A 203 -9.73 -4.37 -3.87
CA ALA A 203 -8.71 -3.47 -4.37
C ALA A 203 -8.08 -4.05 -5.65
N PHE A 204 -8.01 -3.23 -6.71
CA PHE A 204 -7.26 -3.51 -7.92
C PHE A 204 -5.96 -2.69 -7.88
N ASP A 205 -5.00 -3.11 -7.07
CA ASP A 205 -3.83 -2.32 -6.71
C ASP A 205 -3.05 -1.76 -7.91
N ALA A 206 -2.98 -2.47 -9.05
CA ALA A 206 -2.30 -1.93 -10.23
C ALA A 206 -3.18 -0.90 -10.95
N GLY A 207 -4.47 -1.20 -11.14
CA GLY A 207 -5.42 -0.35 -11.86
C GLY A 207 -5.85 0.91 -11.11
N GLU A 208 -6.02 0.81 -9.79
CA GLU A 208 -6.56 1.87 -8.93
C GLU A 208 -5.45 2.74 -8.33
N ASP A 209 -4.38 2.12 -7.82
CA ASP A 209 -3.30 2.83 -7.12
C ASP A 209 -2.00 2.96 -7.93
N GLY A 210 -1.66 1.90 -8.68
CA GLY A 210 -0.46 1.80 -9.50
C GLY A 210 0.74 1.22 -8.74
N LEU A 211 1.21 0.03 -9.15
CA LEU A 211 2.32 -0.68 -8.50
C LEU A 211 3.63 0.10 -8.58
N GLY A 212 3.88 0.75 -9.73
CA GLY A 212 5.12 1.49 -9.94
C GLY A 212 5.16 2.81 -9.20
N LYS A 213 4.01 3.50 -9.14
CA LYS A 213 3.85 4.74 -8.39
C LYS A 213 4.10 4.52 -6.89
N ASN A 214 3.68 3.38 -6.36
CA ASN A 214 3.84 3.00 -4.96
C ASN A 214 5.14 2.22 -4.67
N ALA A 215 6.10 2.21 -5.60
CA ALA A 215 7.36 1.52 -5.39
C ALA A 215 8.24 2.24 -4.36
N HIS A 216 8.69 1.49 -3.34
CA HIS A 216 9.57 2.01 -2.31
C HIS A 216 11.02 2.19 -2.80
N SER A 217 11.71 3.17 -2.21
CA SER A 217 13.17 3.26 -2.30
C SER A 217 13.81 2.12 -1.50
N LEU A 218 14.49 1.21 -2.19
CA LEU A 218 15.17 0.08 -1.55
C LEU A 218 16.38 0.57 -0.75
N LYS A 219 16.46 0.18 0.53
CA LYS A 219 17.61 0.46 1.38
C LYS A 219 18.65 -0.64 1.24
N LYS A 220 19.92 -0.25 1.08
CA LYS A 220 21.04 -1.17 1.17
C LYS A 220 21.17 -1.67 2.62
N VAL A 221 21.14 -2.97 2.82
CA VAL A 221 21.34 -3.59 4.14
C VAL A 221 22.76 -4.21 4.15
N GLY A 222 23.66 -3.62 4.95
CA GLY A 222 25.01 -4.14 5.16
C GLY A 222 26.02 -3.93 4.02
N TYR A 223 27.21 -4.52 4.19
CA TYR A 223 28.37 -4.44 3.28
C TYR A 223 28.16 -5.29 2.02
N ILE A 224 27.14 -4.99 1.22
CA ILE A 224 27.11 -5.43 -0.18
C ILE A 224 28.09 -4.53 -0.93
N LEU A 225 29.36 -4.91 -0.97
CA LEU A 225 30.39 -4.24 -1.77
C LEU A 225 30.37 -4.90 -3.16
N PHE A 226 30.02 -4.12 -4.18
CA PHE A 226 30.23 -4.48 -5.58
C PHE A 226 31.60 -4.00 -6.03
#